data_AF-A0A942J668-F1
#
_entry.id   AF-A0A942J668-F1
#
_cell.length_a   1.000
_cell.length_b   1.000
_cell.length_c   1.000
_cell.angle_alpha   90.00
_cell.angle_beta   90.00
_cell.angle_gamma   90.00
#
_symmetry.space_group_name_H-M   'P 1'
#
loop_
_entity.id
_entity.type
_entity.pdbx_description
1 polymer ?
#
loop_
_entity_poly.entity_id
_entity_poly.type
_entity_poly.pdbx_seq_one_letter_code
_entity_poly.pdbx_strand_id
1 'polypeptide(L)'
;MGEVQKVAIYPCGGVGFVLSSVARYAAYLIAEDLLPGKTEIVDAQRLLNGLPDEVELVEKNPTIIIDGCGYQCGSNLFRLLGLTPVARLLIPPIAKLPATFLCDCAGLKKQVRLAPGTERRVPSESGKNLATEVAVRARNMALEMLAADYRYEPQRVRQGETEICAFINNIPGEVGYVMVAEGVDRPASRPRLCGLE
;
A
#
# COMPACT_ATOMS: atom_id res chain seq x y z
N MET A 1 -14.11 18.23 5.63
CA MET A 1 -12.86 18.21 4.84
C MET A 1 -11.80 18.98 5.61
N GLY A 2 -10.72 18.32 6.01
CA GLY A 2 -9.63 18.93 6.77
C GLY A 2 -8.36 19.08 5.92
N GLU A 3 -7.46 19.94 6.35
CA GLU A 3 -6.09 19.96 5.86
C GLU A 3 -5.37 18.67 6.28
N VAL A 4 -4.60 18.08 5.37
CA VAL A 4 -3.88 16.84 5.62
C VAL A 4 -2.51 17.16 6.22
N GLN A 5 -2.29 16.75 7.46
CA GLN A 5 -1.01 16.95 8.14
C GLN A 5 -0.08 15.73 7.99
N LYS A 6 -0.64 14.56 7.67
CA LYS A 6 0.05 13.29 7.61
C LYS A 6 -0.60 12.35 6.60
N VAL A 7 0.17 11.44 6.01
CA VAL A 7 -0.32 10.40 5.10
C VAL A 7 -0.02 9.02 5.70
N ALA A 8 -1.04 8.17 5.80
CA ALA A 8 -0.91 6.81 6.29
C ALA A 8 -0.34 5.89 5.19
N ILE A 9 0.66 5.07 5.52
CA ILE A 9 1.28 4.12 4.58
C ILE A 9 1.02 2.71 5.08
N TYR A 10 0.29 1.91 4.30
CA TYR A 10 0.08 0.50 4.61
C TYR A 10 0.91 -0.39 3.67
N PRO A 11 2.05 -0.95 4.12
CA PRO A 11 2.75 -1.99 3.37
C PRO A 11 2.09 -3.36 3.57
N CYS A 12 2.00 -4.14 2.50
CA CYS A 12 1.53 -5.52 2.56
C CYS A 12 2.37 -6.36 3.55
N GLY A 13 1.69 -7.02 4.49
CA GLY A 13 2.32 -7.84 5.53
C GLY A 13 2.92 -9.17 5.05
N GLY A 14 2.60 -9.62 3.82
CA GLY A 14 2.87 -10.98 3.32
C GLY A 14 4.14 -11.66 3.87
N VAL A 15 3.94 -12.77 4.56
CA VAL A 15 5.04 -13.49 5.24
C VAL A 15 5.73 -14.42 4.24
N GLY A 16 7.05 -14.32 4.14
CA GLY A 16 7.87 -15.22 3.33
C GLY A 16 7.96 -14.89 1.84
N PHE A 17 7.35 -13.79 1.38
CA PHE A 17 7.48 -13.33 -0.01
C PHE A 17 8.45 -12.15 -0.13
N VAL A 18 9.31 -12.17 -1.16
CA VAL A 18 10.32 -11.12 -1.34
C VAL A 18 9.67 -9.77 -1.59
N LEU A 19 8.64 -9.71 -2.44
CA LEU A 19 7.96 -8.46 -2.73
C LEU A 19 7.26 -7.84 -1.50
N SER A 20 6.92 -8.64 -0.49
CA SER A 20 6.44 -8.10 0.79
C SER A 20 7.57 -7.46 1.59
N SER A 21 8.79 -7.99 1.53
CA SER A 21 9.96 -7.30 2.08
C SER A 21 10.27 -6.00 1.33
N VAL A 22 10.09 -5.98 0.00
CA VAL A 22 10.21 -4.75 -0.80
C VAL A 22 9.16 -3.72 -0.36
N ALA A 23 7.89 -4.13 -0.20
CA ALA A 23 6.82 -3.25 0.28
C ALA A 23 7.12 -2.65 1.66
N ARG A 24 7.54 -3.49 2.62
CA ARG A 24 7.93 -3.03 3.96
C ARG A 24 9.13 -2.09 3.92
N TYR A 25 10.17 -2.43 3.15
CA TYR A 25 11.35 -1.60 3.01
C TYR A 25 11.03 -0.24 2.38
N ALA A 26 10.16 -0.21 1.36
CA ALA A 26 9.66 1.03 0.78
C ALA A 26 8.91 1.88 1.82
N ALA A 27 8.06 1.27 2.65
CA ALA A 27 7.35 1.99 3.72
C ALA A 27 8.32 2.61 4.74
N TYR A 28 9.37 1.89 5.16
CA TYR A 28 10.41 2.45 6.02
C TYR A 28 11.14 3.62 5.36
N LEU A 29 11.58 3.48 4.09
CA LEU A 29 12.23 4.57 3.35
C LEU A 29 11.35 5.82 3.29
N ILE A 30 10.03 5.67 3.10
CA ILE A 30 9.12 6.82 3.07
C ILE A 30 8.99 7.45 4.45
N ALA A 31 8.74 6.64 5.47
CA ALA A 31 8.43 7.09 6.83
C ALA A 31 9.62 7.66 7.58
N GLU A 32 10.81 7.13 7.33
CA GLU A 32 12.03 7.47 8.08
C GLU A 32 12.93 8.44 7.30
N ASP A 33 13.07 8.25 5.97
CA ASP A 33 14.05 8.99 5.18
C ASP A 33 13.42 10.09 4.29
N LEU A 34 12.36 9.77 3.56
CA LEU A 34 11.83 10.69 2.52
C LEU A 34 10.85 11.72 3.06
N LEU A 35 9.96 11.33 3.99
CA LEU A 35 8.90 12.18 4.55
C LEU A 35 8.74 11.97 6.07
N PRO A 36 9.83 12.14 6.86
CA PRO A 36 9.78 11.96 8.31
C PRO A 36 8.77 12.90 8.97
N GLY A 37 7.93 12.34 9.84
CA GLY A 37 6.86 13.07 10.54
C GLY A 37 5.66 13.48 9.68
N LYS A 38 5.75 13.34 8.35
CA LYS A 38 4.67 13.61 7.39
C LYS A 38 4.00 12.33 6.89
N THR A 39 4.59 11.18 7.15
CA THR A 39 4.02 9.86 6.88
C THR A 39 4.11 8.98 8.11
N GLU A 40 3.22 8.00 8.22
CA GLU A 40 3.23 7.03 9.32
C GLU A 40 2.78 5.66 8.82
N ILE A 41 3.50 4.62 9.25
CA ILE A 41 3.24 3.25 8.83
C ILE A 41 2.08 2.71 9.64
N VAL A 42 1.07 2.20 8.94
CA VAL A 42 -0.11 1.59 9.55
C VAL A 42 0.22 0.19 10.06
N ASP A 43 -0.04 -0.08 11.33
CA ASP A 43 0.04 -1.39 11.93
C ASP A 43 -1.28 -2.16 11.73
N ALA A 44 -1.23 -3.19 10.88
CA ALA A 44 -2.37 -4.04 10.56
C ALA A 44 -3.03 -4.66 11.79
N GLN A 45 -2.24 -5.13 12.76
CA GLN A 45 -2.75 -5.82 13.94
C GLN A 45 -3.43 -4.82 14.88
N ARG A 46 -2.81 -3.66 15.09
CA ARG A 46 -3.40 -2.60 15.91
C ARG A 46 -4.71 -2.10 15.30
N LEU A 47 -4.75 -1.93 13.98
CA LEU A 47 -5.94 -1.49 13.26
C LEU A 47 -7.07 -2.52 13.34
N LEU A 48 -6.75 -3.81 13.13
CA LEU A 48 -7.72 -4.89 13.26
C LEU A 48 -8.28 -5.02 14.67
N ASN A 49 -7.46 -4.76 15.70
CA ASN A 49 -7.87 -4.78 17.10
C ASN A 49 -8.54 -3.48 17.57
N GLY A 50 -8.66 -2.47 16.69
CA GLY A 50 -9.38 -1.23 17.00
C GLY A 50 -8.66 -0.33 17.99
N LEU A 51 -7.33 -0.37 18.00
CA LEU A 51 -6.57 0.53 18.86
C LEU A 51 -6.83 1.99 18.44
N PRO A 52 -7.20 2.88 19.38
CA PRO A 52 -7.75 4.20 19.03
C PRO A 52 -6.82 5.06 18.17
N ASP A 53 -5.52 5.00 18.42
CA ASP A 53 -4.52 5.79 17.68
C ASP A 53 -4.36 5.31 16.24
N GLU A 54 -4.39 4.00 16.02
CA GLU A 54 -4.31 3.40 14.70
C GLU A 54 -5.60 3.62 13.88
N VAL A 55 -6.75 3.52 14.55
CA VAL A 55 -8.06 3.85 13.95
C VAL A 55 -8.09 5.33 13.56
N GLU A 56 -7.69 6.22 14.47
CA GLU A 56 -7.64 7.65 14.20
C GLU A 56 -6.71 7.99 13.03
N LEU A 57 -5.56 7.32 12.93
CA LEU A 57 -4.60 7.50 11.85
C LEU A 57 -5.28 7.28 10.49
N VAL A 58 -5.96 6.16 10.27
CA VAL A 58 -6.57 5.84 8.96
C VAL A 58 -7.91 6.55 8.73
N GLU A 59 -8.65 6.89 9.77
CA GLU A 59 -9.91 7.64 9.66
C GLU A 59 -9.66 9.09 9.24
N LYS A 60 -8.65 9.74 9.83
CA LYS A 60 -8.41 11.19 9.64
C LYS A 60 -7.40 11.52 8.54
N ASN A 61 -6.61 10.56 8.08
CA ASN A 61 -5.56 10.79 7.10
C ASN A 61 -5.77 9.94 5.84
N PRO A 62 -5.39 10.45 4.66
CA PRO A 62 -5.40 9.66 3.45
C PRO A 62 -4.39 8.52 3.55
N THR A 63 -4.74 7.36 3.00
CA THR A 63 -3.88 6.17 3.01
C THR A 63 -3.37 5.81 1.62
N ILE A 64 -2.08 5.48 1.55
CA ILE A 64 -1.46 4.78 0.42
C ILE A 64 -1.22 3.32 0.81
N ILE A 65 -1.70 2.39 -0.02
CA ILE A 65 -1.43 0.96 0.14
C ILE A 65 -0.26 0.55 -0.76
N ILE A 66 0.64 -0.30 -0.27
CA ILE A 66 1.72 -0.90 -1.06
C ILE A 66 1.53 -2.42 -1.06
N ASP A 67 0.88 -2.93 -2.11
CA ASP A 67 0.62 -4.35 -2.31
C ASP A 67 1.77 -5.04 -3.05
N GLY A 68 2.35 -6.04 -2.39
CA GLY A 68 3.52 -6.77 -2.93
C GLY A 68 3.17 -7.84 -3.96
N CYS A 69 1.93 -8.30 -4.05
CA CYS A 69 1.59 -9.45 -4.90
C CYS A 69 0.09 -9.50 -5.24
N GLY A 70 -0.28 -10.47 -6.08
CA GLY A 70 -1.66 -10.73 -6.50
C GLY A 70 -2.69 -10.91 -5.38
N TYR A 71 -2.27 -11.34 -4.19
CA TYR A 71 -3.17 -11.45 -3.04
C TYR A 71 -3.69 -10.10 -2.54
N GLN A 72 -2.95 -9.01 -2.79
CA GLN A 72 -3.41 -7.66 -2.46
C GLN A 72 -3.90 -7.53 -1.00
N CYS A 73 -3.14 -8.11 -0.06
CA CYS A 73 -3.57 -8.25 1.34
C CYS A 73 -3.90 -6.91 2.00
N GLY A 74 -3.20 -5.83 1.62
CA GLY A 74 -3.50 -4.51 2.16
C GLY A 74 -4.80 -3.95 1.64
N SER A 75 -5.03 -4.06 0.33
CA SER A 75 -6.32 -3.69 -0.24
C SER A 75 -7.47 -4.52 0.33
N ASN A 76 -7.25 -5.82 0.55
CA ASN A 76 -8.23 -6.69 1.21
C ASN A 76 -8.53 -6.23 2.64
N LEU A 77 -7.51 -5.88 3.44
CA LEU A 77 -7.70 -5.37 4.79
C LEU A 77 -8.54 -4.09 4.80
N PHE A 78 -8.19 -3.11 3.95
CA PHE A 78 -8.91 -1.84 3.91
C PHE A 78 -10.36 -2.04 3.47
N ARG A 79 -10.61 -2.89 2.46
CA ARG A 79 -11.96 -3.27 2.06
C ARG A 79 -12.74 -3.92 3.21
N LEU A 80 -12.14 -4.88 3.93
CA LEU A 80 -12.77 -5.54 5.08
C LEU A 80 -13.20 -4.55 6.17
N LEU A 81 -12.45 -3.46 6.33
CA LEU A 81 -12.71 -2.40 7.29
C LEU A 81 -13.61 -1.28 6.74
N GLY A 82 -14.14 -1.42 5.52
CA GLY A 82 -14.95 -0.39 4.87
C GLY A 82 -14.18 0.89 4.51
N LEU A 83 -12.85 0.83 4.46
CA LEU A 83 -11.97 1.94 4.14
C LEU A 83 -11.59 1.92 2.66
N THR A 84 -11.60 3.09 2.04
CA THR A 84 -11.13 3.27 0.67
C THR A 84 -9.83 4.08 0.69
N PRO A 85 -8.67 3.50 0.32
CA PRO A 85 -7.42 4.26 0.25
C PRO A 85 -7.46 5.29 -0.88
N VAL A 86 -6.53 6.25 -0.87
CA VAL A 86 -6.46 7.27 -1.93
C VAL A 86 -5.69 6.75 -3.14
N ALA A 87 -4.70 5.90 -2.90
CA ALA A 87 -3.91 5.25 -3.93
C ALA A 87 -3.38 3.89 -3.46
N ARG A 88 -3.06 3.05 -4.44
CA ARG A 88 -2.40 1.77 -4.26
C ARG A 88 -1.21 1.68 -5.19
N LEU A 89 -0.09 1.22 -4.66
CA LEU A 89 1.05 0.72 -5.43
C LEU A 89 0.98 -0.79 -5.48
N LEU A 90 0.96 -1.36 -6.68
CA LEU A 90 1.07 -2.79 -6.91
C LEU A 90 2.47 -3.06 -7.46
N ILE A 91 3.29 -3.80 -6.70
CA ILE A 91 4.71 -3.98 -7.04
C ILE A 91 4.95 -4.83 -8.30
N PRO A 92 4.20 -5.93 -8.59
CA PRO A 92 4.49 -6.75 -9.75
C PRO A 92 4.53 -6.00 -11.10
N PRO A 93 3.59 -5.08 -11.42
CA PRO A 93 3.71 -4.20 -12.58
C PRO A 93 4.96 -3.32 -12.56
N ILE A 94 5.27 -2.66 -11.43
CA ILE A 94 6.47 -1.80 -11.28
C ILE A 94 7.76 -2.60 -11.55
N ALA A 95 7.80 -3.84 -11.05
CA ALA A 95 8.91 -4.77 -11.24
C ALA A 95 8.91 -5.44 -12.63
N LYS A 96 7.97 -5.08 -13.52
CA LYS A 96 7.78 -5.65 -14.86
C LYS A 96 7.66 -7.17 -14.84
N LEU A 97 7.02 -7.70 -13.80
CA LEU A 97 6.80 -9.13 -13.63
C LEU A 97 5.61 -9.60 -14.47
N PRO A 98 5.63 -10.84 -14.97
CA PRO A 98 4.51 -11.41 -15.73
C PRO A 98 3.19 -11.36 -14.94
N ALA A 99 2.08 -11.24 -15.67
CA ALA A 99 0.74 -11.22 -15.08
C ALA A 99 0.42 -12.43 -14.19
N THR A 100 1.12 -13.56 -14.35
CA THR A 100 1.00 -14.74 -13.46
C THR A 100 1.30 -14.41 -12.00
N PHE A 101 2.08 -13.36 -11.71
CA PHE A 101 2.36 -12.89 -10.35
C PHE A 101 1.17 -12.12 -9.71
N LEU A 102 0.14 -11.80 -10.50
CA LEU A 102 -1.10 -11.17 -10.06
C LEU A 102 -2.15 -12.17 -9.57
N CYS A 103 -1.95 -13.47 -9.83
CA CYS A 103 -2.98 -14.49 -9.57
C CYS A 103 -2.45 -15.85 -9.10
N ASP A 104 -1.13 -16.11 -9.12
CA ASP A 104 -0.58 -17.41 -8.72
C ASP A 104 0.55 -17.31 -7.68
N CYS A 105 0.24 -17.83 -6.49
CA CYS A 105 1.13 -18.09 -5.36
C CYS A 105 2.32 -19.00 -5.70
N ALA A 106 2.15 -19.93 -6.65
CA ALA A 106 3.22 -20.80 -7.13
C ALA A 106 4.20 -20.07 -8.06
N GLY A 107 3.71 -19.08 -8.82
CA GLY A 107 4.53 -18.11 -9.55
C GLY A 107 5.40 -17.25 -8.63
N LEU A 108 4.86 -16.83 -7.47
CA LEU A 108 5.59 -16.08 -6.43
C LEU A 108 6.81 -16.83 -5.85
N LYS A 109 6.80 -18.17 -5.85
CA LYS A 109 7.98 -18.99 -5.46
C LYS A 109 9.10 -18.97 -6.50
N LYS A 110 8.85 -18.46 -7.72
CA LYS A 110 9.82 -18.34 -8.82
C LYS A 110 10.45 -16.93 -8.91
N GLN A 111 10.42 -16.12 -7.84
CA GLN A 111 11.08 -14.79 -7.75
C GLN A 111 12.62 -14.89 -7.68
N VAL A 112 13.22 -15.70 -8.54
CA VAL A 112 14.65 -16.01 -8.53
C VAL A 112 15.53 -14.78 -8.75
N ARG A 113 15.04 -13.77 -9.51
CA ARG A 113 15.78 -12.52 -9.78
C ARG A 113 15.71 -11.48 -8.66
N LEU A 114 14.72 -11.59 -7.78
CA LEU A 114 14.57 -10.73 -6.60
C LEU A 114 14.94 -11.51 -5.34
N ALA A 115 15.77 -12.54 -5.45
CA ALA A 115 16.05 -13.46 -4.35
C ALA A 115 16.35 -12.70 -3.04
N PRO A 116 15.88 -13.22 -1.88
CA PRO A 116 16.26 -12.68 -0.58
C PRO A 116 17.79 -12.55 -0.51
N GLY A 117 18.30 -11.59 0.25
CA GLY A 117 19.70 -11.66 0.67
C GLY A 117 19.99 -13.04 1.28
N THR A 118 21.25 -13.46 1.27
CA THR A 118 21.71 -14.72 1.89
C THR A 118 21.24 -14.86 3.34
N GLU A 119 20.95 -13.74 4.00
CA GLU A 119 20.25 -13.65 5.27
C GLU A 119 18.81 -13.14 5.05
N ARG A 120 17.82 -13.84 5.61
CA ARG A 120 16.36 -13.59 5.55
C ARG A 120 15.90 -12.17 5.92
N ARG A 121 16.79 -11.24 6.26
CA ARG A 121 16.46 -9.95 6.88
C ARG A 121 16.48 -8.75 5.93
N VAL A 122 17.16 -8.83 4.79
CA VAL A 122 17.31 -7.68 3.89
C VAL A 122 17.09 -8.10 2.43
N PRO A 123 16.35 -7.32 1.61
CA PRO A 123 16.30 -7.54 0.17
C PRO A 123 17.70 -7.50 -0.45
N SER A 124 17.93 -8.28 -1.51
CA SER A 124 19.11 -8.10 -2.36
C SER A 124 19.14 -6.69 -2.96
N GLU A 125 20.27 -6.28 -3.54
CA GLU A 125 20.41 -4.94 -4.13
C GLU A 125 19.31 -4.63 -5.15
N SER A 126 18.94 -5.62 -5.97
CA SER A 126 17.80 -5.51 -6.89
C SER A 126 16.47 -5.21 -6.18
N GLY A 127 16.24 -5.84 -5.02
CA GLY A 127 15.05 -5.59 -4.20
C GLY A 127 15.09 -4.25 -3.49
N LYS A 128 16.28 -3.76 -3.08
CA LYS A 128 16.44 -2.41 -2.52
C LYS A 128 16.17 -1.34 -3.58
N ASN A 129 16.70 -1.50 -4.79
CA ASN A 129 16.45 -0.58 -5.90
C ASN A 129 14.96 -0.49 -6.22
N LEU A 130 14.28 -1.64 -6.29
CA LEU A 130 12.83 -1.69 -6.48
C LEU A 130 12.08 -1.02 -5.31
N ALA A 131 12.50 -1.23 -4.06
CA ALA A 131 11.90 -0.58 -2.92
C ALA A 131 12.07 0.94 -2.96
N THR A 132 13.25 1.44 -3.37
CA THR A 132 13.51 2.87 -3.58
C THR A 132 12.59 3.43 -4.66
N GLU A 133 12.40 2.73 -5.78
CA GLU A 133 11.46 3.15 -6.82
C GLU A 133 10.02 3.23 -6.31
N VAL A 134 9.57 2.22 -5.59
CA VAL A 134 8.24 2.20 -4.94
C VAL A 134 8.10 3.34 -3.93
N ALA A 135 9.14 3.59 -3.14
CA ALA A 135 9.18 4.66 -2.14
C ALA A 135 9.09 6.05 -2.78
N VAL A 136 9.82 6.29 -3.87
CA VAL A 136 9.77 7.57 -4.61
C VAL A 136 8.37 7.81 -5.19
N ARG A 137 7.73 6.78 -5.75
CA ARG A 137 6.35 6.89 -6.27
C ARG A 137 5.36 7.21 -5.15
N ALA A 138 5.45 6.52 -4.01
CA ALA A 138 4.62 6.79 -2.85
C ALA A 138 4.84 8.19 -2.26
N ARG A 139 6.10 8.64 -2.19
CA ARG A 139 6.47 9.99 -1.75
C ARG A 139 5.80 11.04 -2.62
N ASN A 140 5.88 10.92 -3.95
CA ASN A 140 5.26 11.89 -4.86
C ASN A 140 3.75 11.97 -4.63
N MET A 141 3.08 10.82 -4.48
CA MET A 141 1.66 10.78 -4.11
C MET A 141 1.37 11.44 -2.77
N ALA A 142 2.20 11.18 -1.76
CA ALA A 142 2.03 11.77 -0.43
C ALA A 142 2.23 13.28 -0.42
N LEU A 143 3.18 13.82 -1.20
CA LEU A 143 3.39 15.25 -1.35
C LEU A 143 2.17 15.96 -1.93
N GLU A 144 1.54 15.37 -2.94
CA GLU A 144 0.28 15.88 -3.51
C GLU A 144 -0.86 15.84 -2.48
N MET A 145 -0.92 14.81 -1.63
CA MET A 145 -1.92 14.74 -0.54
C MET A 145 -1.65 15.76 0.57
N LEU A 146 -0.40 16.16 0.77
CA LEU A 146 0.03 17.13 1.78
C LEU A 146 -0.05 18.58 1.26
N ALA A 147 -0.38 18.78 -0.02
CA ALA A 147 -0.54 20.10 -0.59
C ALA A 147 -1.71 20.85 0.06
N ALA A 148 -1.58 22.18 0.18
CA ALA A 148 -2.53 23.02 0.92
C ALA A 148 -3.94 23.06 0.31
N ASP A 149 -4.09 22.69 -0.97
CA ASP A 149 -5.34 22.60 -1.72
C ASP A 149 -5.96 21.20 -1.68
N TYR A 150 -5.20 20.18 -1.29
CA TYR A 150 -5.73 18.83 -1.13
C TYR A 150 -6.68 18.78 0.08
N ARG A 151 -7.79 18.07 -0.11
CA ARG A 151 -8.84 17.92 0.91
C ARG A 151 -9.20 16.47 1.05
N TYR A 152 -9.03 15.95 2.26
CA TYR A 152 -9.44 14.60 2.61
C TYR A 152 -10.80 14.63 3.33
N GLU A 153 -11.65 13.68 2.96
CA GLU A 153 -12.88 13.39 3.69
C GLU A 153 -12.60 12.22 4.64
N PRO A 154 -12.68 12.46 5.96
CA PRO A 154 -12.49 11.40 6.95
C PRO A 154 -13.46 10.24 6.74
N GLN A 155 -12.98 9.05 7.06
CA GLN A 155 -13.75 7.80 6.94
C GLN A 155 -14.02 7.22 8.32
N ARG A 156 -14.82 6.16 8.37
CA ARG A 156 -15.05 5.38 9.59
C ARG A 156 -14.65 3.93 9.38
N VAL A 157 -13.88 3.39 10.31
CA VAL A 157 -13.55 1.97 10.35
C VAL A 157 -14.80 1.18 10.73
N ARG A 158 -15.12 0.15 9.94
CA ARG A 158 -16.25 -0.75 10.18
C ARG A 158 -15.77 -2.10 10.69
N GLN A 159 -15.54 -2.18 12.00
CA GLN A 159 -15.09 -3.43 12.64
C GLN A 159 -16.26 -4.38 12.89
N GLY A 160 -16.06 -5.68 12.63
CA GLY A 160 -17.03 -6.73 12.95
C GLY A 160 -18.20 -6.87 11.97
N GLU A 161 -18.27 -6.05 10.90
CA GLU A 161 -19.31 -6.16 9.87
C GLU A 161 -19.02 -7.24 8.81
N THR A 162 -17.78 -7.73 8.73
CA THR A 162 -17.36 -8.74 7.74
C THR A 162 -16.50 -9.83 8.40
N GLU A 163 -16.59 -11.07 7.92
CA GLU A 163 -15.69 -12.15 8.34
C GLU A 163 -14.24 -11.81 7.99
N ILE A 164 -13.33 -11.91 8.97
CA ILE A 164 -11.89 -11.61 8.81
C ILE A 164 -11.26 -12.41 7.65
N CYS A 165 -11.81 -13.60 7.36
CA CYS A 165 -11.33 -14.49 6.31
C CYS A 165 -12.02 -14.28 4.95
N ALA A 166 -12.89 -13.28 4.80
CA ALA A 166 -13.57 -13.00 3.54
C ALA A 166 -12.60 -12.39 2.52
N PHE A 167 -11.67 -13.19 2.02
CA PHE A 167 -10.67 -12.80 1.04
C PHE A 167 -11.26 -12.80 -0.38
N ILE A 168 -10.92 -11.78 -1.17
CA ILE A 168 -11.33 -11.71 -2.58
C ILE A 168 -10.14 -11.53 -3.52
N ASN A 169 -10.25 -12.13 -4.71
CA ASN A 169 -9.22 -12.07 -5.76
C ASN A 169 -9.39 -10.86 -6.70
N ASN A 170 -10.61 -10.35 -6.90
CA ASN A 170 -10.90 -9.22 -7.78
C ASN A 170 -11.05 -7.90 -7.02
N ILE A 171 -10.05 -7.56 -6.22
CA ILE A 171 -9.99 -6.27 -5.51
C ILE A 171 -10.17 -5.06 -6.46
N PRO A 172 -9.58 -5.01 -7.67
CA PRO A 172 -9.75 -3.87 -8.56
C PRO A 172 -11.21 -3.58 -8.90
N GLY A 173 -12.00 -4.61 -9.21
CA GLY A 173 -13.43 -4.45 -9.49
C GLY A 173 -14.23 -4.01 -8.27
N GLU A 174 -13.91 -4.56 -7.09
CA GLU A 174 -14.66 -4.30 -5.85
C GLU A 174 -14.43 -2.89 -5.30
N VAL A 175 -13.17 -2.43 -5.29
CA VAL A 175 -12.81 -1.09 -4.80
C VAL A 175 -13.01 -0.03 -5.88
N GLY A 176 -13.20 -0.42 -7.14
CA GLY A 176 -13.29 0.49 -8.28
C GLY A 176 -11.96 1.15 -8.63
N TYR A 177 -10.86 0.40 -8.48
CA TYR A 177 -9.54 0.87 -8.86
C TYR A 177 -9.41 1.03 -10.38
N VAL A 178 -8.85 2.17 -10.79
CA VAL A 178 -8.40 2.45 -12.14
C VAL A 178 -6.89 2.61 -12.11
N MET A 179 -6.20 1.90 -12.99
CA MET A 179 -4.75 2.07 -13.16
C MET A 179 -4.49 3.41 -13.84
N VAL A 180 -3.75 4.30 -13.17
CA VAL A 180 -3.42 5.64 -13.68
C VAL A 180 -1.97 5.73 -14.18
N ALA A 181 -1.10 4.84 -13.69
CA ALA A 181 0.25 4.62 -14.19
C ALA A 181 0.68 3.18 -13.89
N GLU A 182 1.83 2.74 -14.40
CA GLU A 182 2.32 1.37 -14.22
C GLU A 182 2.41 0.99 -12.74
N GLY A 183 1.51 0.12 -12.27
CA GLY A 183 1.43 -0.29 -10.87
C GLY A 183 0.93 0.79 -9.90
N VAL A 184 0.33 1.87 -10.40
CA VAL A 184 -0.34 2.90 -9.60
C VAL A 184 -1.83 2.83 -9.89
N ASP A 185 -2.60 2.42 -8.89
CA ASP A 185 -4.05 2.27 -8.99
C ASP A 185 -4.76 3.22 -8.03
N ARG A 186 -5.90 3.76 -8.47
CA ARG A 186 -6.68 4.72 -7.68
C ARG A 186 -8.17 4.48 -7.79
N PRO A 187 -8.93 4.57 -6.69
CA PRO A 187 -10.38 4.48 -6.78
C PRO A 187 -10.94 5.68 -7.56
N ALA A 188 -11.83 5.43 -8.51
CA ALA A 188 -12.45 6.50 -9.32
C ALA A 188 -13.20 7.56 -8.49
N SER A 189 -13.61 7.20 -7.26
CA SER A 189 -14.29 8.06 -6.30
C SER A 189 -13.38 9.10 -5.62
N ARG A 190 -12.05 9.03 -5.80
CA ARG A 190 -11.09 9.90 -5.10
C ARG A 190 -10.66 11.11 -5.93
N PRO A 191 -10.33 12.25 -5.28
CA PRO A 191 -9.80 13.42 -5.98
C PRO A 191 -8.55 13.07 -6.79
N ARG A 192 -8.37 13.66 -7.97
CA ARG A 192 -7.14 13.49 -8.75
C ARG A 192 -5.94 14.02 -7.95
N LEU A 193 -4.80 13.37 -8.12
CA LEU A 193 -3.49 13.86 -7.68
C LEU A 193 -2.76 14.18 -8.98
N CYS A 194 -2.06 15.31 -9.03
CA CYS A 194 -1.32 15.69 -10.22
C CYS A 194 0.02 14.92 -10.26
N GLY A 195 0.61 14.75 -11.45
CA GLY A 195 1.98 14.21 -11.58
C GLY A 195 2.15 12.74 -11.19
N LEU A 196 1.13 11.91 -11.39
CA LEU A 196 1.21 10.45 -11.16
C LEU A 196 1.73 9.64 -12.36
N GLU A 197 1.99 10.32 -13.49
CA GLU A 197 2.57 9.74 -14.72
C GLU A 197 4.09 9.54 -14.62
#